data_AF-A0AAU8I707-F1
#
_entry.id   AF-A0AAU8I707-F1
#
_cell.length_a   1.000
_cell.length_b   1.000
_cell.length_c   1.000
_cell.angle_alpha   90.00
_cell.angle_beta   90.00
_cell.angle_gamma   90.00
#
_symmetry.space_group_name_H-M   'P 1'
#
loop_
_entity.id
_entity.type
_entity.pdbx_description
1 polymer ?
#
loop_
_entity_poly.entity_id
_entity_poly.type
_entity_poly.pdbx_seq_one_letter_code
_entity_poly.pdbx_strand_id
1 'polypeptide(L)'
;MQAATKTNKEVPMRWCMMLVAVLCSGMVSAAEPFRMQNLMLLQPDAVMRERAGNIEALAAYVKALNAAASRELARVGTPRPAAGFVAVAVRPGGRSRIWLDLAPTLPDATATTLVTALERVPPFQAKGGVVVFALNVTLWDAPPTERQGPSPAAWQRVAEGQGAPMEIGDLVDRVWPASAAH
;
A
#
# COMPACT_ATOMS: atom_id res chain seq x y z
N MET A 1 -5.76 -59.17 61.90
CA MET A 1 -6.70 -58.19 61.30
C MET A 1 -6.13 -56.79 61.52
N GLN A 2 -6.06 -56.01 60.43
CA GLN A 2 -5.86 -54.55 60.35
C GLN A 2 -4.52 -53.97 60.86
N ALA A 3 -3.95 -52.91 60.28
CA ALA A 3 -4.10 -52.26 58.98
C ALA A 3 -2.96 -51.23 58.86
N ALA A 4 -2.36 -51.20 57.67
CA ALA A 4 -2.06 -50.03 56.84
C ALA A 4 -1.33 -48.79 57.42
N THR A 5 -0.11 -48.46 56.98
CA THR A 5 0.26 -47.74 55.73
C THR A 5 0.41 -46.22 55.94
N LYS A 6 1.67 -45.78 56.07
CA LYS A 6 2.34 -44.69 55.32
C LYS A 6 1.50 -43.45 54.95
N THR A 7 1.82 -42.31 55.57
CA THR A 7 1.49 -40.94 55.12
C THR A 7 2.42 -39.97 55.86
N ASN A 8 2.87 -38.84 55.35
CA ASN A 8 3.07 -38.30 54.01
C ASN A 8 4.06 -37.14 54.27
N LYS A 9 5.21 -37.06 53.58
CA LYS A 9 6.13 -35.93 53.77
C LYS A 9 5.41 -34.65 53.35
N GLU A 10 5.26 -33.71 54.27
CA GLU A 10 4.73 -32.39 53.98
C GLU A 10 5.62 -31.72 52.94
N VAL A 11 5.03 -31.42 51.79
CA VAL A 11 5.68 -30.62 50.75
C VAL A 11 5.68 -29.19 51.27
N PRO A 12 6.85 -28.54 51.45
CA PRO A 12 6.89 -27.20 52.02
C PRO A 12 6.20 -26.21 51.08
N MET A 13 5.12 -25.61 51.58
CA MET A 13 4.24 -24.60 50.97
C MET A 13 4.96 -23.33 50.46
N ARG A 14 6.29 -23.24 50.56
CA ARG A 14 7.09 -22.09 50.08
C ARG A 14 7.48 -22.20 48.60
N TRP A 15 7.19 -23.31 47.93
CA TRP A 15 7.60 -23.53 46.52
C TRP A 15 6.51 -23.30 45.46
N CYS A 16 5.31 -22.86 45.85
CA CYS A 16 4.25 -22.50 44.89
C CYS A 16 4.23 -21.01 44.49
N MET A 17 5.13 -20.17 45.03
CA MET A 17 5.10 -18.71 44.80
C MET A 17 6.16 -18.18 43.81
N MET A 18 6.79 -19.02 42.99
CA MET A 18 7.84 -18.57 42.05
C MET A 18 7.69 -19.05 40.60
N LEU A 19 6.49 -19.45 40.14
CA LEU A 19 6.31 -20.01 38.79
C LEU A 19 5.15 -19.41 37.95
N VAL A 20 4.70 -18.19 38.27
CA VAL A 20 3.61 -17.51 37.52
C VAL A 20 3.97 -16.05 37.16
N ALA A 21 5.19 -15.78 36.71
CA ALA A 21 5.61 -14.42 36.37
C ALA A 21 6.42 -14.26 35.07
N VAL A 22 6.33 -15.20 34.11
CA VAL A 22 7.22 -15.19 32.91
C VAL A 22 6.50 -15.33 31.56
N LEU A 23 5.18 -15.11 31.46
CA LEU A 23 4.49 -15.21 30.15
C LEU A 23 3.54 -14.03 29.90
N CYS A 24 4.07 -12.80 29.96
CA CYS A 24 3.43 -11.62 29.39
C CYS A 24 4.45 -10.81 28.58
N SER A 25 5.30 -11.48 27.81
CA SER A 25 5.97 -10.83 26.68
C SER A 25 4.93 -10.71 25.57
N GLY A 26 4.08 -9.69 25.68
CA GLY A 26 3.19 -9.31 24.58
C GLY A 26 4.06 -9.05 23.35
N MET A 27 3.84 -9.81 22.28
CA MET A 27 4.41 -9.49 20.99
C MET A 27 3.84 -8.13 20.58
N VAL A 28 4.61 -7.06 20.77
CA VAL A 28 4.32 -5.77 20.15
C VAL A 28 4.47 -5.99 18.65
N SER A 29 3.37 -6.28 17.97
CA SER A 29 3.33 -6.26 16.52
C SER A 29 3.52 -4.82 16.10
N ALA A 30 4.62 -4.51 15.44
CA ALA A 30 4.79 -3.22 14.79
C ALA A 30 3.68 -3.06 13.73
N ALA A 31 3.07 -1.88 13.68
CA ALA A 31 2.01 -1.62 12.71
C ALA A 31 2.55 -1.77 11.28
N GLU A 32 1.80 -2.41 10.39
CA GLU A 32 2.30 -2.70 9.04
C GLU A 32 2.44 -1.39 8.24
N PRO A 33 3.65 -1.01 7.80
CA PRO A 33 3.86 0.33 7.22
C PRO A 33 3.10 0.57 5.92
N PHE A 34 2.91 -0.47 5.12
CA PHE A 34 2.20 -0.42 3.86
C PHE A 34 1.51 -1.75 3.59
N ARG A 35 0.20 -1.72 3.43
CA ARG A 35 -0.61 -2.86 3.02
C ARG A 35 -1.46 -2.50 1.82
N MET A 36 -1.31 -3.25 0.73
CA MET A 36 -2.21 -3.18 -0.41
C MET A 36 -3.47 -4.00 -0.11
N GLN A 37 -4.63 -3.34 -0.22
CA GLN A 37 -5.95 -3.95 -0.04
C GLN A 37 -6.44 -4.59 -1.34
N ASN A 38 -6.36 -3.85 -2.45
CA ASN A 38 -6.67 -4.35 -3.79
C ASN A 38 -6.00 -3.51 -4.90
N LEU A 39 -6.02 -4.07 -6.11
CA LEU A 39 -5.67 -3.38 -7.35
C LEU A 39 -6.97 -2.94 -8.04
N MET A 40 -7.06 -1.66 -8.39
CA MET A 40 -8.17 -1.09 -9.13
C MET A 40 -7.72 -0.73 -10.55
N LEU A 41 -8.38 -1.32 -11.53
CA LEU A 41 -8.20 -0.95 -12.94
C LEU A 41 -9.07 0.27 -13.23
N LEU A 42 -8.46 1.33 -13.75
CA LEU A 42 -9.17 2.58 -14.06
C LEU A 42 -9.56 2.68 -15.54
N GLN A 43 -9.19 1.67 -16.31
CA GLN A 43 -9.47 1.55 -17.74
C GLN A 43 -10.21 0.23 -17.99
N PRO A 44 -11.02 0.15 -19.06
CA PRO A 44 -11.66 -1.10 -19.44
C PRO A 44 -10.65 -2.24 -19.65
N ASP A 45 -11.01 -3.47 -19.27
CA ASP A 45 -10.13 -4.64 -19.37
C ASP A 45 -9.56 -4.87 -20.79
N ALA A 46 -10.34 -4.54 -21.82
CA ALA A 46 -9.90 -4.64 -23.21
C ALA A 46 -8.72 -3.69 -23.49
N VAL A 47 -8.83 -2.43 -23.04
CA VAL A 47 -7.79 -1.40 -23.15
C VAL A 47 -6.56 -1.80 -22.35
N MET A 48 -6.75 -2.29 -21.12
CA MET A 48 -5.65 -2.76 -20.26
C MET A 48 -4.88 -3.91 -20.91
N ARG A 49 -5.57 -4.92 -21.47
CA ARG A 49 -4.94 -6.06 -22.13
C ARG A 49 -4.16 -5.66 -23.37
N GLU A 50 -4.74 -4.79 -24.20
CA GLU A 50 -4.08 -4.28 -25.39
C GLU A 50 -2.81 -3.48 -25.04
N ARG A 51 -2.92 -2.58 -24.05
CA ARG A 51 -1.85 -1.63 -23.72
C ARG A 51 -0.77 -2.21 -22.81
N ALA A 52 -1.13 -2.99 -21.80
CA ALA A 52 -0.12 -3.62 -20.93
C ALA A 52 0.63 -4.74 -21.66
N GLY A 53 0.00 -5.36 -22.66
CA GLY A 53 0.56 -6.42 -23.51
C GLY A 53 0.82 -7.76 -22.80
N ASN A 54 1.03 -7.75 -21.48
CA ASN A 54 1.32 -8.90 -20.65
C ASN A 54 0.80 -8.61 -19.22
N ILE A 55 -0.14 -9.44 -18.74
CA ILE A 55 -0.76 -9.28 -17.40
C ILE A 55 0.23 -9.65 -16.30
N GLU A 56 1.08 -10.65 -16.53
CA GLU A 56 2.13 -11.04 -15.59
C GLU A 56 3.12 -9.90 -15.32
N ALA A 57 3.41 -9.07 -16.32
CA ALA A 57 4.27 -7.90 -16.19
C ALA A 57 3.63 -6.81 -15.33
N LEU A 58 2.31 -6.60 -15.47
CA LEU A 58 1.56 -5.71 -14.57
C LEU A 58 1.60 -6.23 -13.13
N ALA A 59 1.33 -7.52 -12.92
CA ALA A 59 1.35 -8.14 -11.60
C ALA A 59 2.75 -8.04 -10.94
N ALA A 60 3.80 -8.30 -11.71
CA ALA A 60 5.19 -8.15 -11.26
C ALA A 60 5.51 -6.70 -10.88
N TYR A 61 5.05 -5.73 -11.67
CA TYR A 61 5.22 -4.32 -11.38
C TYR A 61 4.48 -3.89 -10.11
N VAL A 62 3.22 -4.32 -9.93
CA VAL A 62 2.45 -4.08 -8.69
C VAL A 62 3.16 -4.66 -7.47
N LYS A 63 3.69 -5.88 -7.56
CA LYS A 63 4.47 -6.50 -6.49
C LYS A 63 5.74 -5.69 -6.15
N ALA A 64 6.43 -5.19 -7.17
CA ALA A 64 7.62 -4.36 -6.99
C ALA A 64 7.31 -3.00 -6.33
N LEU A 65 6.20 -2.36 -6.72
CA LEU A 65 5.70 -1.14 -6.09
C LEU A 65 5.36 -1.38 -4.62
N ASN A 66 4.64 -2.46 -4.31
CA ASN A 66 4.32 -2.84 -2.92
C ASN A 66 5.59 -3.02 -2.09
N ALA A 67 6.58 -3.77 -2.60
CA ALA A 67 7.85 -3.97 -1.90
C ALA A 67 8.66 -2.67 -1.73
N ALA A 68 8.61 -1.75 -2.69
CA ALA A 68 9.27 -0.45 -2.60
C ALA A 68 8.59 0.44 -1.55
N ALA A 69 7.26 0.51 -1.55
CA ALA A 69 6.52 1.28 -0.56
C ALA A 69 6.75 0.77 0.87
N SER A 70 6.63 -0.55 1.09
CA SER A 70 6.85 -1.15 2.42
C SER A 70 8.26 -0.86 2.94
N ARG A 71 9.28 -0.96 2.08
CA ARG A 71 10.68 -0.65 2.44
C ARG A 71 10.91 0.81 2.78
N GLU A 72 10.27 1.72 2.05
CA GLU A 72 10.41 3.16 2.27
C GLU A 72 9.70 3.57 3.57
N LEU A 73 8.45 3.14 3.75
CA LEU A 73 7.65 3.50 4.91
C LEU A 73 8.11 2.83 6.21
N ALA A 74 8.78 1.68 6.15
CA ALA A 74 9.40 1.04 7.31
C ALA A 74 10.52 1.89 7.95
N ARG A 75 11.07 2.88 7.22
CA ARG A 75 12.15 3.76 7.70
C ARG A 75 11.61 5.05 8.33
N VAL A 76 10.31 5.29 8.27
CA VAL A 76 9.68 6.51 8.80
C VAL A 76 9.65 6.44 10.32
N GLY A 77 10.38 7.35 10.97
CA GLY A 77 10.50 7.37 12.44
C GLY A 77 9.21 7.74 13.19
N THR A 78 8.26 8.41 12.53
CA THR A 78 6.96 8.77 13.13
C THR A 78 5.82 8.35 12.20
N PRO A 79 5.28 7.13 12.39
CA PRO A 79 4.11 6.65 11.67
C PRO A 79 2.93 7.62 11.71
N ARG A 80 2.27 7.82 10.57
CA ARG A 80 1.02 8.57 10.48
C ARG A 80 -0.02 7.73 9.74
N PRO A 81 -0.90 7.01 10.47
CA PRO A 81 -1.90 6.15 9.85
C PRO A 81 -2.71 6.91 8.80
N ALA A 82 -2.79 6.34 7.60
CA ALA A 82 -3.54 6.90 6.48
C ALA A 82 -4.03 5.80 5.54
N ALA A 83 -5.13 6.03 4.85
CA ALA A 83 -5.68 5.11 3.87
C ALA A 83 -6.15 5.84 2.61
N GLY A 84 -6.17 5.13 1.49
CA GLY A 84 -6.55 5.73 0.21
C GLY A 84 -5.94 5.03 -0.97
N PHE A 85 -5.50 5.81 -1.95
CA PHE A 85 -5.03 5.32 -3.22
C PHE A 85 -3.62 5.81 -3.55
N VAL A 86 -2.84 4.92 -4.14
CA VAL A 86 -1.66 5.27 -4.93
C VAL A 86 -2.04 5.11 -6.39
N ALA A 87 -2.29 6.22 -7.09
CA ALA A 87 -2.58 6.19 -8.51
C ALA A 87 -1.28 6.14 -9.32
N VAL A 88 -1.25 5.26 -10.32
CA VAL A 88 -0.08 4.95 -11.12
C VAL A 88 -0.42 5.07 -12.59
N ALA A 89 0.39 5.84 -13.32
CA ALA A 89 0.35 5.86 -14.78
C ALA A 89 1.66 5.31 -15.34
N VAL A 90 1.57 4.48 -16.38
CA VAL A 90 2.70 3.94 -17.14
C VAL A 90 2.54 4.32 -18.60
N ARG A 91 3.54 4.99 -19.16
CA ARG A 91 3.60 5.37 -20.57
C ARG A 91 4.49 4.44 -21.38
N PRO A 92 4.28 4.38 -22.71
CA PRO A 92 5.26 3.81 -23.62
C PRO A 92 6.64 4.45 -23.42
N GLY A 93 7.69 3.65 -23.60
CA GLY A 93 9.08 4.09 -23.36
C GLY A 93 9.53 3.99 -21.90
N GLY A 94 8.84 3.19 -21.08
CA GLY A 94 9.30 2.84 -19.74
C GLY A 94 9.25 3.99 -18.71
N ARG A 95 8.32 4.95 -18.89
CA ARG A 95 8.14 6.05 -17.93
C ARG A 95 6.92 5.79 -17.06
N SER A 96 7.02 6.10 -15.77
CA SER A 96 5.88 6.06 -14.84
C SER A 96 5.72 7.37 -14.08
N ARG A 97 4.51 7.57 -13.55
CA ARG A 97 4.16 8.71 -12.69
C ARG A 97 3.27 8.24 -11.55
N ILE A 98 3.50 8.80 -10.37
CA ILE A 98 2.78 8.43 -9.15
C ILE A 98 2.03 9.64 -8.59
N TRP A 99 0.80 9.42 -8.15
CA TRP A 99 0.04 10.37 -7.34
C TRP A 99 -0.45 9.70 -6.06
N LEU A 100 -0.21 10.36 -4.92
CA LEU A 100 -0.75 9.92 -3.64
C LEU A 100 -2.08 10.62 -3.39
N ASP A 101 -3.09 9.82 -3.08
CA ASP A 101 -4.42 10.28 -2.72
C ASP A 101 -4.83 9.59 -1.41
N LEU A 102 -4.26 10.06 -0.31
CA LEU A 102 -4.36 9.47 1.02
C LEU A 102 -5.06 10.42 1.98
N ALA A 103 -5.84 9.86 2.90
CA ALA A 103 -6.51 10.56 3.98
C ALA A 103 -6.15 9.90 5.34
N PRO A 104 -5.62 10.66 6.31
CA PRO A 104 -5.06 12.00 6.16
C PRO A 104 -3.87 12.05 5.17
N THR A 105 -3.56 13.24 4.68
CA THR A 105 -2.38 13.44 3.81
C THR A 105 -1.10 13.17 4.59
N LEU A 106 -0.14 12.53 3.92
CA LEU A 106 1.18 12.29 4.50
C LEU A 106 1.97 13.60 4.65
N PRO A 107 2.90 13.70 5.61
CA PRO A 107 3.84 14.80 5.65
C PRO A 107 4.63 14.91 4.35
N ASP A 108 4.88 16.13 3.87
CA ASP A 108 5.50 16.38 2.55
C ASP A 108 6.80 15.61 2.34
N ALA A 109 7.66 15.52 3.37
CA ALA A 109 8.90 14.77 3.32
C ALA A 109 8.64 13.28 3.04
N THR A 110 7.73 12.66 3.79
CA THR A 110 7.36 11.24 3.63
C THR A 110 6.66 10.99 2.29
N ALA A 111 5.75 11.88 1.89
CA ALA A 111 5.09 11.81 0.59
C ALA A 111 6.10 11.86 -0.56
N THR A 112 7.05 12.79 -0.49
CA THR A 112 8.08 13.00 -1.51
C THR A 112 9.02 11.80 -1.62
N THR A 113 9.52 11.26 -0.50
CA THR A 113 10.41 10.08 -0.55
C THR A 113 9.67 8.84 -1.03
N LEU A 114 8.41 8.65 -0.64
CA LEU A 114 7.57 7.56 -1.13
C LEU A 114 7.33 7.66 -2.64
N VAL A 115 6.91 8.82 -3.15
CA VAL A 115 6.73 9.04 -4.60
C VAL A 115 8.02 8.77 -5.35
N THR A 116 9.14 9.31 -4.87
CA THR A 116 10.45 9.12 -5.50
C THR A 116 10.88 7.65 -5.51
N ALA A 117 10.63 6.91 -4.42
CA ALA A 117 10.95 5.48 -4.33
C ALA A 117 10.11 4.65 -5.30
N LEU A 118 8.82 4.99 -5.45
CA LEU A 118 7.90 4.32 -6.36
C LEU A 118 8.19 4.62 -7.83
N GLU A 119 8.50 5.87 -8.18
CA GLU A 119 8.86 6.27 -9.55
C GLU A 119 10.20 5.68 -10.02
N ARG A 120 11.07 5.23 -9.09
CA ARG A 120 12.31 4.49 -9.41
C ARG A 120 12.08 3.01 -9.73
N VAL A 121 10.90 2.46 -9.44
CA VAL A 121 10.60 1.07 -9.80
C VAL A 121 10.47 0.98 -11.32
N PRO A 122 11.26 0.12 -12.00
CA PRO A 122 11.17 -0.01 -13.45
C PRO A 122 9.76 -0.44 -13.87
N PRO A 123 9.04 0.35 -14.68
CA PRO A 123 7.71 -0.03 -15.13
C PRO A 123 7.77 -1.07 -16.26
N PHE A 124 6.65 -1.76 -16.46
CA PHE A 124 6.46 -2.59 -17.65
C PHE A 124 6.35 -1.72 -18.92
N GLN A 125 6.50 -2.35 -20.09
CA GLN A 125 6.40 -1.65 -21.37
C GLN A 125 4.95 -1.53 -21.84
N ALA A 126 4.33 -0.37 -21.58
CA ALA A 126 3.03 -0.04 -22.14
C ALA A 126 3.11 0.17 -23.66
N LYS A 127 2.04 -0.21 -24.37
CA LYS A 127 1.87 -0.14 -25.82
C LYS A 127 0.59 0.65 -26.13
N GLY A 128 0.55 1.33 -27.26
CA GLY A 128 -0.69 1.95 -27.76
C GLY A 128 -1.31 3.06 -26.89
N GLY A 129 -0.65 3.49 -25.81
CA GLY A 129 -1.12 4.58 -24.94
C GLY A 129 -0.69 4.42 -23.48
N VAL A 130 -1.13 5.36 -22.65
CA VAL A 130 -0.93 5.30 -21.19
C VAL A 130 -1.81 4.22 -20.57
N VAL A 131 -1.24 3.49 -19.62
CA VAL A 131 -1.93 2.55 -18.74
C VAL A 131 -2.10 3.21 -17.37
N VAL A 132 -3.31 3.24 -16.83
CA VAL A 132 -3.61 3.89 -15.55
C VAL A 132 -4.35 2.91 -14.62
N PHE A 133 -3.82 2.76 -13.41
CA PHE A 133 -4.42 1.93 -12.37
C PHE A 133 -4.17 2.55 -10.99
N ALA A 134 -4.82 2.03 -9.95
CA ALA A 134 -4.59 2.45 -8.58
C ALA A 134 -4.41 1.28 -7.64
N LEU A 135 -3.56 1.48 -6.64
CA LEU A 135 -3.43 0.58 -5.48
C LEU A 135 -4.28 1.16 -4.36
N ASN A 136 -5.31 0.43 -3.90
CA ASN A 136 -5.98 0.77 -2.65
C ASN A 136 -5.11 0.30 -1.49
N VAL A 137 -4.76 1.19 -0.57
CA VAL A 137 -3.75 0.96 0.45
C VAL A 137 -4.17 1.45 1.83
N THR A 138 -3.63 0.80 2.85
CA THR A 138 -3.64 1.26 4.25
C THR A 138 -2.21 1.35 4.74
N LEU A 139 -1.89 2.42 5.47
CA LEU A 139 -0.57 2.67 6.03
C LEU A 139 -0.67 2.64 7.55
N TRP A 140 0.25 1.91 8.19
CA TRP A 140 0.33 1.73 9.65
C TRP A 140 -1.02 1.36 10.27
N ASP A 141 -1.63 0.31 9.71
CA ASP A 141 -2.91 -0.28 10.14
C ASP A 141 -4.09 0.69 10.23
N ALA A 142 -4.06 1.78 9.45
CA ALA A 142 -5.24 2.63 9.29
C ALA A 142 -6.45 1.83 8.78
N PRO A 143 -7.68 2.15 9.21
CA PRO A 143 -8.89 1.58 8.64
C PRO A 143 -8.94 1.78 7.12
N PRO A 144 -9.40 0.79 6.33
CA PRO A 144 -9.58 0.94 4.90
C PRO A 144 -10.48 2.12 4.54
N THR A 145 -10.21 2.76 3.40
CA THR A 145 -11.08 3.83 2.89
C THR A 145 -12.37 3.26 2.30
N GLU A 146 -13.48 3.97 2.47
CA GLU A 146 -14.77 3.64 1.82
C GLU A 146 -14.91 4.29 0.43
N ARG A 147 -13.92 5.09 0.01
CA ARG A 147 -13.93 5.77 -1.28
C ARG A 147 -13.90 4.75 -2.42
N GLN A 148 -14.66 5.05 -3.48
CA GLN A 148 -14.86 4.15 -4.63
C GLN A 148 -13.74 4.25 -5.67
N GLY A 149 -12.84 5.22 -5.54
CA GLY A 149 -11.71 5.36 -6.45
C GLY A 149 -10.81 6.55 -6.10
N PRO A 150 -9.65 6.64 -6.77
CA PRO A 150 -8.72 7.74 -6.59
C PRO A 150 -9.31 9.04 -7.15
N SER A 151 -9.07 10.13 -6.44
CA SER A 151 -9.33 11.49 -6.89
C SER A 151 -8.17 12.40 -6.46
N PRO A 152 -6.96 12.22 -7.02
CA PRO A 152 -5.83 13.09 -6.70
C PRO A 152 -6.14 14.54 -7.03
N ALA A 153 -5.68 15.48 -6.20
CA ALA A 153 -5.90 16.91 -6.41
C ALA A 153 -5.42 17.43 -7.78
N ALA A 154 -4.41 16.79 -8.38
CA ALA A 154 -3.95 17.11 -9.73
C ALA A 154 -4.99 16.78 -10.81
N TRP A 155 -5.74 15.69 -10.63
CA TRP A 155 -6.76 15.23 -11.57
C TRP A 155 -8.02 16.09 -11.47
N GLN A 156 -8.44 16.41 -10.25
CA GLN A 156 -9.60 17.26 -9.98
C GLN A 156 -9.49 18.61 -10.71
N ARG A 157 -8.33 19.28 -10.60
CA ARG A 157 -8.07 20.57 -11.27
C ARG A 157 -8.21 20.57 -12.79
N VAL A 158 -8.05 19.41 -13.43
CA VAL A 158 -8.19 19.26 -14.90
C VAL A 158 -9.60 18.80 -15.28
N ALA A 159 -10.25 18.06 -14.40
CA ALA A 159 -11.64 17.62 -14.57
C ALA A 159 -12.64 18.76 -14.32
N GLU A 160 -12.30 19.73 -13.46
CA GLU A 160 -13.10 20.93 -13.20
C GLU A 160 -13.39 21.69 -14.51
N GLY A 161 -14.68 21.90 -14.81
CA GLY A 161 -15.14 22.61 -16.01
C GLY A 161 -15.39 21.74 -17.24
N GLN A 162 -15.26 20.41 -17.15
CA GLN A 162 -15.62 19.48 -18.23
C GLN A 162 -17.12 19.12 -18.15
N GLY A 163 -17.86 19.32 -19.24
CA GLY A 163 -19.29 18.98 -19.33
C GLY A 163 -19.60 17.52 -19.65
N ALA A 164 -18.58 16.68 -19.86
CA ALA A 164 -18.72 15.26 -20.22
C ALA A 164 -17.68 14.39 -19.50
N PRO A 165 -17.98 13.10 -19.24
CA PRO A 165 -17.01 12.14 -18.71
C PRO A 165 -15.78 12.03 -19.63
N MET A 166 -14.59 12.18 -19.06
CA MET A 166 -13.32 12.03 -19.77
C MET A 166 -12.74 10.64 -19.50
N GLU A 167 -12.20 10.00 -20.54
CA GLU A 167 -11.41 8.78 -20.38
C GLU A 167 -10.17 9.05 -19.52
N ILE A 168 -9.86 8.14 -18.59
CA ILE A 168 -8.80 8.40 -17.60
C ILE A 168 -7.41 8.58 -18.24
N GLY A 169 -7.17 7.95 -19.39
CA GLY A 169 -5.94 8.13 -20.14
C GLY A 169 -5.76 9.57 -20.64
N ASP A 170 -6.83 10.18 -21.14
CA ASP A 170 -6.82 11.56 -21.64
C ASP A 170 -6.65 12.56 -20.49
N LEU A 171 -7.26 12.26 -19.34
CA LEU A 171 -7.06 13.04 -18.12
C LEU A 171 -5.59 13.02 -17.71
N VAL A 172 -4.99 11.83 -17.68
CA VAL A 172 -3.57 11.66 -17.34
C VAL A 172 -2.66 12.37 -18.36
N ASP A 173 -3.00 12.35 -19.64
CA ASP A 173 -2.28 13.07 -20.69
C ASP A 173 -2.28 14.59 -20.48
N ARG A 174 -3.34 15.14 -19.91
CA ARG A 174 -3.41 16.57 -19.56
C ARG A 174 -2.61 16.93 -18.31
N VAL A 175 -2.66 16.11 -17.25
CA VAL A 175 -1.91 16.40 -16.01
C VAL A 175 -0.42 16.04 -16.09
N TRP A 176 -0.05 15.14 -17.01
CA TRP A 176 1.32 14.74 -17.27
C TRP A 176 1.57 14.66 -18.78
N PRO A 177 1.77 15.80 -19.47
CA PRO A 177 1.98 15.84 -20.91
C PRO A 177 3.20 15.04 -21.36
N ALA A 178 3.17 14.50 -22.58
CA ALA A 178 4.27 13.71 -23.13
C ALA A 178 5.62 14.45 -23.16
N SER A 179 5.57 15.79 -23.32
CA SER A 179 6.70 16.72 -23.35
C SER A 179 7.27 17.09 -21.98
N ALA A 180 6.61 16.71 -20.87
CA ALA A 180 7.17 16.91 -19.54
C ALA A 180 8.37 15.96 -19.36
N ALA A 181 9.57 16.48 -19.62
CA ALA A 181 10.82 15.85 -19.24
C ALA A 181 10.97 15.88 -17.70
N HIS A 182 11.64 14.87 -17.15
CA HIS A 182 12.01 14.81 -15.73
C HIS A 182 12.99 15.92 -15.36
#